data_AF-A0A6N2QVQ4-F1
#
_entry.id   AF-A0A6N2QVQ4-F1
#
_cell.length_a   1.000
_cell.length_b   1.000
_cell.length_c   1.000
_cell.angle_alpha   90.00
_cell.angle_beta   90.00
_cell.angle_gamma   90.00
#
_symmetry.space_group_name_H-M   'P 1'
#
loop_
_entity.id
_entity.type
_entity.pdbx_description
1 polymer ?
#
loop_
_entity_poly.entity_id
_entity_poly.type
_entity_poly.pdbx_seq_one_letter_code
_entity_poly.pdbx_strand_id
1 'polypeptide(L)'
;MTMSDSEHDWLRPAEPDETETVIDADTAQGDPQVAETVAKIKSLRQSIDNVDTAIVSLLAERFKYTSQVGVLKARAGFAPADYKREDYQIERLHRIAVDAGLDPDIAEMYREFVVTEAKRRHKRIADAGGDPGVLDVFA
;
A
#
# COMPACT_ATOMS: atom_id res chain seq x y z
N MET A 1 6.91 -8.68 29.49
CA MET A 1 5.61 -8.56 28.80
C MET A 1 5.95 -8.36 27.34
N THR A 2 6.13 -9.47 26.63
CA THR A 2 6.54 -9.50 25.22
C THR A 2 5.35 -9.04 24.39
N MET A 3 5.51 -7.89 23.72
CA MET A 3 4.56 -7.46 22.70
C MET A 3 4.60 -8.51 21.59
N SER A 4 3.42 -9.03 21.28
CA SER A 4 3.16 -10.04 20.27
C SER A 4 3.74 -9.61 18.93
N ASP A 5 4.63 -10.43 18.36
CA ASP A 5 4.96 -10.41 16.93
C ASP A 5 3.68 -10.72 16.14
N SER A 6 2.91 -9.69 15.80
CA SER A 6 1.86 -9.76 14.77
C SER A 6 2.45 -9.30 13.44
N GLU A 7 3.54 -9.95 13.02
CA GLU A 7 4.08 -9.76 11.67
C GLU A 7 3.06 -10.27 10.65
N HIS A 8 2.28 -9.34 10.09
CA HIS A 8 1.54 -9.46 8.83
C HIS A 8 0.65 -10.71 8.69
N ASP A 9 -0.52 -10.69 9.35
CA ASP A 9 -1.61 -11.67 9.24
C ASP A 9 -2.19 -11.81 7.79
N TRP A 10 -1.77 -10.95 6.86
CA TRP A 10 -2.23 -10.90 5.46
C TRP A 10 -1.67 -12.02 4.56
N LEU A 11 -0.66 -12.76 5.03
CA LEU A 11 0.02 -13.84 4.28
C LEU A 11 -0.28 -15.24 4.85
N ARG A 12 -1.38 -15.41 5.59
CA ARG A 12 -1.76 -16.74 6.10
C ARG A 12 -2.00 -17.71 4.92
N PRO A 13 -1.41 -18.92 4.95
CA PRO A 13 -1.80 -19.98 4.03
C PRO A 13 -3.31 -20.21 4.13
N ALA A 14 -3.97 -20.47 3.00
CA ALA A 14 -5.37 -20.88 3.00
C ALA A 14 -5.58 -22.02 3.99
N GLU A 15 -6.53 -21.86 4.91
CA GLU A 15 -6.84 -22.90 5.90
C GLU A 15 -7.40 -24.13 5.17
N PRO A 16 -7.12 -25.36 5.62
CA PRO A 16 -7.49 -26.60 4.92
C PRO A 16 -9.00 -26.84 4.74
N ASP A 17 -9.86 -25.96 5.29
CA ASP A 17 -11.33 -26.00 5.18
C ASP A 17 -11.91 -24.83 4.36
N GLU A 18 -11.06 -24.02 3.70
CA GLU A 18 -11.53 -22.97 2.79
C GLU A 18 -12.01 -23.58 1.46
N THR A 19 -13.33 -23.63 1.29
CA THR A 19 -13.94 -24.00 0.00
C THR A 19 -13.77 -22.86 -1.00
N GLU A 20 -12.94 -23.05 -2.01
CA GLU A 20 -12.77 -22.10 -3.11
C GLU A 20 -14.03 -22.10 -4.01
N THR A 21 -14.56 -20.92 -4.33
CA THR A 21 -15.67 -20.75 -5.28
C THR A 21 -15.29 -19.74 -6.34
N VAL A 22 -15.40 -20.14 -7.61
CA VAL A 22 -15.25 -19.23 -8.74
C VAL A 22 -16.58 -18.53 -8.97
N ILE A 23 -16.57 -17.20 -9.06
CA ILE A 23 -17.79 -16.41 -9.30
C ILE A 23 -17.79 -15.99 -10.77
N ASP A 24 -18.37 -16.84 -11.62
CA ASP A 24 -18.42 -16.64 -13.08
C ASP A 24 -19.83 -16.88 -13.65
N ALA A 25 -19.95 -16.77 -14.98
CA ALA A 25 -21.23 -16.95 -15.65
C ALA A 25 -21.74 -18.40 -15.64
N ASP A 26 -20.84 -19.37 -15.47
CA ASP A 26 -21.17 -20.80 -15.45
C ASP A 26 -21.75 -21.19 -14.09
N THR A 27 -21.26 -20.55 -13.02
CA THR A 27 -21.78 -20.66 -11.65
C THR A 27 -23.21 -20.13 -11.49
N ALA A 28 -23.66 -19.28 -12.43
CA ALA A 28 -25.01 -18.72 -12.46
C ALA A 28 -26.05 -19.55 -13.21
N GLN A 29 -25.66 -20.70 -13.80
CA GLN A 29 -26.57 -21.49 -14.63
C GLN A 29 -27.72 -22.08 -13.79
N GLY A 30 -28.94 -21.59 -14.01
CA GLY A 30 -30.17 -22.17 -13.47
C GLY A 30 -30.91 -21.32 -12.44
N ASP A 31 -30.30 -20.24 -11.93
CA ASP A 31 -30.95 -19.35 -10.96
C ASP A 31 -30.80 -17.86 -11.37
N PRO A 32 -31.89 -17.18 -11.76
CA PRO A 32 -31.87 -15.75 -12.11
C PRO A 32 -31.33 -14.84 -11.01
N GLN A 33 -31.55 -15.16 -9.73
CA GLN A 33 -31.08 -14.36 -8.60
C GLN A 33 -29.56 -14.51 -8.41
N VAL A 34 -29.03 -15.71 -8.64
CA VAL A 34 -27.58 -15.95 -8.66
C VAL A 34 -26.93 -15.22 -9.84
N ALA A 35 -27.56 -15.24 -11.02
CA ALA A 35 -27.07 -14.51 -12.19
C ALA A 35 -26.97 -12.99 -11.96
N GLU A 36 -28.00 -12.38 -11.35
CA GLU A 36 -27.98 -10.96 -10.97
C GLU A 36 -26.86 -10.67 -9.95
N THR A 37 -26.69 -11.54 -8.95
CA THR A 37 -25.63 -11.43 -7.94
C THR A 37 -24.24 -11.48 -8.59
N VAL A 38 -23.99 -12.44 -9.48
CA VAL A 38 -22.73 -12.56 -10.24
C VAL A 38 -22.46 -11.29 -11.04
N ALA A 39 -23.47 -10.74 -11.72
CA ALA A 39 -23.32 -9.50 -12.48
C ALA A 39 -22.95 -8.32 -11.58
N LYS A 40 -23.57 -8.20 -10.41
CA LYS A 40 -23.26 -7.14 -9.44
C LYS A 40 -21.84 -7.26 -8.88
N ILE A 41 -21.41 -8.47 -8.53
CA ILE A 41 -20.04 -8.75 -8.05
C ILE A 41 -19.03 -8.38 -9.13
N LYS A 42 -19.26 -8.77 -10.40
CA LYS A 42 -18.37 -8.39 -11.51
C LYS A 42 -18.23 -6.87 -11.66
N SER A 43 -19.34 -6.14 -11.57
CA SER A 43 -19.32 -4.67 -11.63
C SER A 43 -18.54 -4.04 -10.46
N LEU A 44 -18.66 -4.59 -9.26
CA LEU A 44 -17.91 -4.13 -8.09
C LEU A 44 -16.42 -4.44 -8.23
N ARG A 45 -16.04 -5.64 -8.70
CA ARG A 45 -14.65 -6.01 -8.97
C ARG A 45 -14.00 -5.07 -9.98
N GLN A 46 -14.70 -4.71 -11.05
CA GLN A 46 -14.20 -3.72 -12.00
C GLN A 46 -13.95 -2.35 -11.34
N SER A 47 -14.76 -1.97 -10.34
CA SER A 47 -14.56 -0.73 -9.59
C SER A 47 -13.35 -0.83 -8.66
N ILE A 48 -13.13 -2.00 -8.04
CA ILE A 48 -11.93 -2.30 -7.23
C ILE A 48 -10.68 -2.20 -8.09
N ASP A 49 -10.65 -2.85 -9.26
CA ASP A 49 -9.49 -2.82 -10.17
C ASP A 49 -9.11 -1.39 -10.58
N ASN A 50 -10.11 -0.52 -10.77
CA ASN A 50 -9.89 0.89 -11.08
C ASN A 50 -9.27 1.66 -9.89
N VAL A 51 -9.74 1.39 -8.67
CA VAL A 51 -9.18 1.99 -7.45
C VAL A 51 -7.73 1.51 -7.25
N ASP A 52 -7.47 0.22 -7.43
CA ASP A 52 -6.13 -0.37 -7.28
C ASP A 52 -5.15 0.23 -8.29
N THR A 53 -5.59 0.42 -9.53
CA THR A 53 -4.79 1.10 -10.57
C THR A 53 -4.41 2.52 -10.13
N ALA A 54 -5.35 3.26 -9.54
CA ALA A 54 -5.09 4.61 -9.03
C ALA A 54 -4.13 4.59 -7.83
N ILE A 55 -4.29 3.66 -6.90
CA ILE A 55 -3.42 3.50 -5.73
C ILE A 55 -1.98 3.23 -6.16
N VAL A 56 -1.76 2.28 -7.08
CA VAL A 56 -0.43 1.93 -7.57
C VAL A 56 0.23 3.12 -8.28
N SER A 57 -0.53 3.84 -9.11
CA SER A 57 -0.05 5.03 -9.80
C SER A 57 0.36 6.15 -8.84
N LEU A 58 -0.47 6.44 -7.83
CA LEU A 58 -0.18 7.43 -6.80
C LEU A 58 1.00 7.02 -5.90
N LEU A 59 1.15 5.74 -5.61
CA LEU A 59 2.31 5.21 -4.88
C LEU A 59 3.61 5.43 -5.68
N ALA A 60 3.60 5.13 -6.99
CA ALA A 60 4.75 5.37 -7.85
C ALA A 60 5.15 6.85 -7.82
N GLU A 61 4.19 7.76 -7.94
CA GLU A 61 4.42 9.21 -7.84
C GLU A 61 4.96 9.61 -6.46
N ARG A 62 4.33 9.12 -5.38
CA ARG A 62 4.78 9.36 -4.01
C ARG A 62 6.24 8.93 -3.82
N PHE A 63 6.64 7.78 -4.37
CA PHE A 63 8.01 7.30 -4.27
C PHE A 63 9.01 8.17 -5.04
N LYS A 64 8.64 8.76 -6.18
CA LYS A 64 9.48 9.75 -6.88
C LYS A 64 9.83 10.92 -5.95
N TYR A 65 8.84 11.48 -5.25
CA TYR A 65 9.07 12.56 -4.28
C TYR A 65 9.99 12.12 -3.14
N THR A 66 9.81 10.91 -2.62
CA THR A 66 10.71 10.40 -1.57
C THR A 66 12.14 10.26 -2.08
N SER A 67 12.37 9.75 -3.29
CA SER A 67 13.72 9.66 -3.88
C SER A 67 14.39 11.03 -3.97
N GLN A 68 13.67 12.05 -4.43
CA GLN A 68 14.18 13.42 -4.51
C GLN A 68 14.54 13.97 -3.12
N VAL A 69 13.70 13.74 -2.11
CA VAL A 69 14.01 14.08 -0.71
C VAL A 69 15.27 13.35 -0.24
N GLY A 70 15.43 12.07 -0.58
CA GLY A 70 16.63 11.28 -0.26
C GLY A 70 17.90 11.87 -0.86
N VAL A 71 17.89 12.24 -2.15
CA VAL A 71 19.01 12.90 -2.83
C VAL A 71 19.36 14.23 -2.16
N LEU A 72 18.36 15.07 -1.85
CA LEU A 72 18.56 16.35 -1.17
C LEU A 72 19.16 16.18 0.23
N LYS A 73 18.65 15.21 1.01
CA LYS A 73 19.18 14.88 2.34
C LYS A 73 20.64 14.42 2.25
N ALA A 74 20.96 13.53 1.31
CA ALA A 74 22.32 13.03 1.11
C ALA A 74 23.30 14.17 0.75
N ARG A 75 22.91 15.05 -0.18
CA ARG A 75 23.72 16.22 -0.58
C ARG A 75 23.95 17.21 0.56
N ALA A 76 22.96 17.40 1.42
CA ALA A 76 23.02 18.33 2.56
C ALA A 76 23.63 17.71 3.83
N GLY A 77 23.96 16.41 3.83
CA GLY A 77 24.45 15.70 5.01
C GLY A 77 23.40 15.54 6.12
N PHE A 78 22.11 15.58 5.78
CA PHE A 78 21.04 15.41 6.77
C PHE A 78 20.86 13.96 7.18
N ALA A 79 20.42 13.77 8.44
CA ALA A 79 20.03 12.46 8.93
C ALA A 79 18.84 11.90 8.11
N PRO A 80 18.77 10.57 7.92
CA PRO A 80 17.63 9.95 7.24
C PRO A 80 16.30 10.17 7.98
N ALA A 81 16.32 10.11 9.31
CA ALA A 81 15.14 10.23 10.16
C ALA A 81 14.80 11.69 10.49
N ASP A 82 13.50 12.01 10.49
CA ASP A 82 12.93 13.26 10.97
C ASP A 82 11.70 12.91 11.81
N TYR A 83 11.90 12.70 13.11
CA TYR A 83 10.88 12.20 14.02
C TYR A 83 9.66 13.13 14.12
N LYS A 84 9.88 14.45 14.13
CA LYS A 84 8.78 15.43 14.15
C LYS A 84 7.90 15.32 12.90
N ARG A 85 8.52 15.11 11.74
CA ARG A 85 7.80 14.89 10.48
C ARG A 85 7.10 13.53 10.45
N GLU A 86 7.68 12.52 11.09
CA GLU A 86 7.11 11.18 11.22
C GLU A 86 5.86 11.17 12.11
N ASP A 87 5.87 11.90 13.23
CA ASP A 87 4.74 12.04 14.16
C ASP A 87 3.56 12.77 13.51
N TYR A 88 3.82 13.93 12.89
CA TYR A 88 2.78 14.69 12.17
C TYR A 88 2.11 13.88 11.05
N GLN A 89 2.87 13.00 10.38
CA GLN A 89 2.32 12.15 9.32
C GLN A 89 1.34 11.12 9.88
N ILE A 90 1.60 10.54 11.05
CA ILE A 90 0.68 9.59 11.71
C ILE A 90 -0.62 10.31 12.05
N GLU A 91 -0.54 11.42 12.80
CA GLU A 91 -1.72 12.18 13.22
C GLU A 91 -2.57 12.66 12.04
N ARG A 92 -1.93 13.02 10.92
CA ARG A 92 -2.65 13.42 9.71
C ARG A 92 -3.29 12.23 9.01
N LEU A 93 -2.62 11.08 8.92
CA LEU A 93 -3.19 9.88 8.29
C LEU A 93 -4.36 9.33 9.10
N HIS A 94 -4.30 9.33 10.43
CA HIS A 94 -5.43 8.91 11.28
C HIS A 94 -6.67 9.76 11.04
N ARG A 95 -6.51 11.09 10.95
CA ARG A 95 -7.63 11.99 10.63
C ARG A 95 -8.23 11.70 9.26
N ILE A 96 -7.39 11.53 8.23
CA ILE A 96 -7.84 11.18 6.89
C ILE A 96 -8.60 9.85 6.88
N ALA A 97 -8.12 8.85 7.63
CA ALA A 97 -8.75 7.55 7.74
C ALA A 97 -10.16 7.67 8.36
N VAL A 98 -10.27 8.35 9.51
CA VAL A 98 -11.56 8.60 10.17
C VAL A 98 -12.53 9.35 9.26
N ASP A 99 -12.07 10.43 8.61
CA ASP A 99 -12.91 11.23 7.70
C ASP A 99 -13.39 10.43 6.49
N ALA A 100 -12.61 9.44 6.04
CA ALA A 100 -12.92 8.56 4.92
C ALA A 100 -13.69 7.29 5.34
N GLY A 101 -13.93 7.06 6.64
CA GLY A 101 -14.54 5.83 7.14
C GLY A 101 -13.63 4.60 7.07
N LEU A 102 -12.31 4.81 7.01
CA LEU A 102 -11.29 3.76 7.06
C LEU A 102 -10.77 3.59 8.49
N ASP A 103 -10.50 2.34 8.88
CA ASP A 103 -9.85 2.03 10.15
C ASP A 103 -8.47 2.73 10.24
N PRO A 104 -8.20 3.56 11.27
CA PRO A 104 -6.89 4.18 11.48
C PRO A 104 -5.72 3.19 11.49
N ASP A 105 -5.93 1.95 11.96
CA ASP A 105 -4.88 0.93 12.00
C ASP A 105 -4.44 0.53 10.58
N ILE A 106 -5.36 0.54 9.61
CA ILE A 106 -5.03 0.33 8.19
C ILE A 106 -4.17 1.47 7.65
N ALA A 107 -4.46 2.71 8.05
CA ALA A 107 -3.66 3.86 7.65
C ALA A 107 -2.25 3.83 8.27
N GLU A 108 -2.11 3.29 9.49
CA GLU A 108 -0.82 3.05 10.13
C GLU A 108 -0.03 1.95 9.42
N MET A 109 -0.65 0.81 9.08
CA MET A 109 -0.02 -0.26 8.28
C MET A 109 0.47 0.26 6.92
N TYR A 110 -0.36 1.05 6.22
CA TYR A 110 0.03 1.70 4.97
C TYR A 110 1.25 2.62 5.17
N ARG A 111 1.25 3.43 6.23
CA ARG A 111 2.37 4.32 6.54
C ARG A 111 3.65 3.52 6.77
N GLU A 112 3.59 2.46 7.58
CA GLU A 112 4.73 1.63 7.91
C GLU A 112 5.37 1.04 6.65
N PHE A 113 4.55 0.46 5.77
CA PHE A 113 4.99 -0.03 4.47
C PHE A 113 5.73 1.05 3.68
N VAL A 114 5.09 2.22 3.50
CA VAL A 114 5.64 3.26 2.63
C VAL A 114 6.90 3.91 3.21
N VAL A 115 6.96 4.14 4.52
CA VAL A 115 8.13 4.71 5.20
C VAL A 115 9.31 3.74 5.13
N THR A 116 9.06 2.45 5.37
CA THR A 116 10.09 1.40 5.31
C THR A 116 10.70 1.31 3.92
N GLU A 117 9.87 1.27 2.87
CA GLU A 117 10.35 1.21 1.49
C GLU A 117 11.09 2.49 1.07
N ALA A 118 10.61 3.66 1.49
CA ALA A 118 11.30 4.93 1.23
C ALA A 118 12.70 4.96 1.87
N LYS A 119 12.82 4.54 3.14
CA LYS A 119 14.10 4.46 3.87
C LYS A 119 15.07 3.48 3.18
N ARG A 120 14.59 2.30 2.76
CA ARG A 120 15.39 1.34 1.97
C ARG A 120 15.93 1.96 0.68
N ARG A 121 15.10 2.73 -0.03
CA ARG A 121 15.51 3.41 -1.26
C ARG A 121 16.54 4.52 -1.00
N HIS A 122 16.37 5.32 0.05
CA HIS A 122 17.33 6.37 0.41
C HIS A 122 18.71 5.80 0.73
N LYS A 123 18.75 4.67 1.43
CA LYS A 123 20.00 3.96 1.71
C LYS A 123 20.70 3.56 0.40
N ARG A 124 19.98 2.97 -0.56
CA ARG A 124 20.55 2.62 -1.87
C ARG A 124 21.09 3.84 -2.62
N ILE A 125 20.38 4.97 -2.61
CA ILE A 125 20.82 6.22 -3.26
C ILE A 125 22.09 6.76 -2.59
N ALA A 126 22.17 6.73 -1.26
CA ALA A 126 23.36 7.15 -0.53
C ALA A 126 24.56 6.25 -0.85
N ASP A 127 24.36 4.93 -0.87
CA ASP A 127 25.39 3.93 -1.22
C ASP A 127 25.88 4.09 -2.68
N ALA A 128 25.00 4.56 -3.59
CA ALA A 128 25.32 4.86 -4.99
C ALA A 128 25.91 6.26 -5.21
N GLY A 129 26.27 7.01 -4.16
CA GLY A 129 26.88 8.33 -4.28
C GLY A 129 25.91 9.45 -4.68
N GLY A 130 24.62 9.28 -4.42
CA GLY A 130 23.58 10.26 -4.75
C GLY A 130 22.99 10.14 -6.15
N ASP A 131 23.37 9.11 -6.91
CA ASP A 131 22.74 8.72 -8.17
C ASP A 131 21.49 7.85 -7.88
N PRO A 132 20.29 8.28 -8.27
CA PRO A 132 19.09 7.43 -8.14
C PRO A 132 19.12 6.19 -9.04
N GLY A 133 19.94 6.13 -10.10
CA GLY A 133 20.05 4.99 -11.02
C GLY A 133 18.71 4.57 -11.67
N VAL A 134 18.62 3.31 -12.11
CA VAL A 134 17.41 2.64 -12.68
C VAL A 134 16.29 2.46 -11.65
N LEU A 135 16.30 3.19 -10.52
CA LEU A 135 15.15 3.28 -9.63
C LEU A 135 14.14 4.31 -10.14
N ASP A 136 14.40 4.95 -11.28
CA ASP A 136 13.54 5.96 -11.92
C ASP A 136 13.01 5.50 -13.29
N VAL A 137 12.58 4.23 -13.40
CA VAL A 137 12.04 3.63 -14.66
C VAL A 137 10.80 4.38 -15.20
N PHE A 138 10.30 5.39 -14.49
CA PHE A 138 9.14 6.18 -14.89
C PHE A 138 9.36 7.70 -14.85
N ALA A 139 10.60 8.20 -14.81
CA ALA A 139 10.86 9.64 -14.98
C ALA A 139 10.43 10.13 -16.37
#